data_AF-A0A0N8P2F2-F1
#
_entry.id   AF-A0A0N8P2F2-F1
#
_cell.length_a   1.000
_cell.length_b   1.000
_cell.length_c   1.000
_cell.angle_alpha   90.00
_cell.angle_beta   90.00
_cell.angle_gamma   90.00
#
_symmetry.space_group_name_H-M   'P 1'
#
loop_
_entity.id
_entity.type
_entity.pdbx_description
1 polymer ?
#
loop_
_entity_poly.entity_id
_entity_poly.type
_entity_poly.pdbx_seq_one_letter_code
_entity_poly.pdbx_strand_id
1 'polypeptide(L)'
;YKRETKSPFATRARFKDSVDFIGWYIHKTNKILRISKKDAYKQYLAYYKGWGDYKNYSKDKKAIIYAKSVKDMANKYRKQLILCKKNLDKNKYIIF
;
A
#
# COMPACT_ATOMS: atom_id res chain seq x y z
N TYR A 1 -11.20 7.17 -6.15
CA TYR A 1 -10.01 7.12 -7.03
C TYR A 1 -10.25 7.79 -8.38
N LYS A 2 -10.74 7.12 -9.45
CA LYS A 2 -10.80 7.68 -10.82
C LYS A 2 -11.34 9.12 -10.91
N ARG A 3 -12.45 9.39 -10.21
CA ARG A 3 -13.05 10.73 -10.13
C ARG A 3 -12.19 11.73 -9.36
N GLU A 4 -11.66 11.32 -8.20
CA GLU A 4 -10.82 12.17 -7.34
C GLU A 4 -9.45 12.48 -7.96
N THR A 5 -8.91 11.58 -8.79
CA THR A 5 -7.60 11.73 -9.44
C THR A 5 -7.70 12.17 -10.90
N LYS A 6 -8.92 12.42 -11.41
CA LYS A 6 -9.19 12.72 -12.83
C LYS A 6 -8.55 11.71 -13.79
N SER A 7 -8.59 10.42 -13.44
CA SER A 7 -7.97 9.31 -14.18
C SER A 7 -9.03 8.34 -14.72
N PRO A 8 -9.83 8.71 -15.74
CA PRO A 8 -10.95 7.90 -16.21
C PRO A 8 -10.52 6.53 -16.77
N PHE A 9 -9.37 6.50 -17.46
CA PHE A 9 -8.83 5.31 -18.11
C PHE A 9 -7.99 4.41 -17.19
N ALA A 10 -7.83 4.75 -15.91
CA ALA A 10 -7.04 3.94 -14.99
C ALA A 10 -7.61 2.52 -14.88
N THR A 11 -6.75 1.52 -14.88
CA THR A 11 -7.14 0.10 -14.80
C THR A 11 -6.34 -0.61 -13.71
N ARG A 12 -6.83 -1.76 -13.22
CA ARG A 12 -6.10 -2.59 -12.25
C ARG A 12 -5.16 -3.60 -12.92
N ALA A 13 -5.26 -3.75 -14.24
CA ALA A 13 -4.37 -4.62 -15.02
C ALA A 13 -2.97 -4.02 -15.25
N ARG A 14 -2.81 -2.69 -15.17
CA ARG A 14 -1.53 -2.02 -15.37
C ARG A 14 -0.86 -1.75 -14.04
N PHE A 15 0.40 -2.17 -13.91
CA PHE A 15 1.18 -2.00 -12.68
C PHE A 15 1.18 -0.54 -12.20
N LYS A 16 1.48 0.42 -13.09
CA LYS A 16 1.51 1.87 -12.78
C LYS A 16 0.20 2.36 -12.15
N ASP A 17 -0.94 2.01 -12.74
CA ASP A 17 -2.25 2.46 -12.28
C ASP A 17 -2.68 1.77 -10.97
N SER A 18 -2.23 0.53 -10.77
CA SER A 18 -2.47 -0.21 -9.54
C SER A 18 -1.68 0.35 -8.37
N VAL A 19 -0.40 0.65 -8.54
CA VAL A 19 0.41 1.24 -7.45
C VAL A 19 0.00 2.66 -7.12
N ASP A 20 -0.42 3.46 -8.10
CA ASP A 20 -0.95 4.81 -7.85
C ASP A 20 -2.24 4.77 -7.02
N PHE A 21 -3.15 3.83 -7.35
CA PHE A 21 -4.34 3.61 -6.54
C PHE A 21 -4.02 3.21 -5.10
N ILE A 22 -3.06 2.31 -4.88
CA ILE A 22 -2.65 1.92 -3.53
C ILE A 22 -2.07 3.13 -2.78
N GLY A 23 -1.27 3.97 -3.45
CA GLY A 23 -0.76 5.22 -2.88
C GLY A 23 -1.87 6.20 -2.48
N TRP A 24 -2.85 6.42 -3.37
CA TRP A 24 -4.05 7.21 -3.09
C TRP A 24 -4.84 6.64 -1.91
N TYR A 25 -5.05 5.32 -1.89
CA TYR A 25 -5.81 4.64 -0.83
C TYR A 25 -5.13 4.82 0.52
N ILE A 26 -3.81 4.56 0.61
CA ILE A 26 -3.01 4.74 1.83
C ILE A 26 -3.05 6.20 2.31
N HIS A 27 -2.99 7.17 1.39
CA HIS A 27 -3.12 8.59 1.73
C HIS A 27 -4.48 8.89 2.37
N LYS A 28 -5.58 8.42 1.77
CA LYS A 28 -6.93 8.61 2.29
C LYS A 28 -7.11 7.90 3.63
N THR A 29 -6.64 6.66 3.77
CA THR A 29 -6.64 5.91 5.04
C THR A 29 -5.92 6.69 6.15
N ASN A 30 -4.77 7.29 5.85
CA ASN A 30 -4.05 8.12 6.82
C ASN A 30 -4.83 9.37 7.24
N LYS A 31 -5.55 10.02 6.31
CA LYS A 31 -6.38 11.19 6.62
C LYS A 31 -7.63 10.85 7.42
N ILE A 32 -8.30 9.74 7.08
CA ILE A 32 -9.58 9.33 7.66
C ILE A 32 -9.39 8.63 9.00
N LEU A 33 -8.52 7.61 9.05
CA LEU A 33 -8.35 6.74 10.21
C LEU A 33 -7.10 7.05 11.04
N ARG A 34 -6.31 8.07 10.65
CA ARG A 34 -5.04 8.44 11.31
C ARG A 34 -4.00 7.31 11.38
N ILE A 35 -4.16 6.28 10.53
CA ILE A 35 -3.21 5.18 10.44
C ILE A 35 -1.95 5.65 9.72
N SER A 36 -0.78 5.37 10.29
CA SER A 36 0.51 5.69 9.66
C SER A 36 0.61 5.05 8.28
N LYS A 37 1.13 5.79 7.29
CA LYS A 37 1.40 5.24 5.96
C LYS A 37 2.42 4.08 5.98
N LYS A 38 3.22 3.99 7.04
CA LYS A 38 4.25 2.95 7.25
C LYS A 38 3.72 1.72 7.99
N ASP A 39 2.50 1.76 8.52
CA ASP A 39 1.90 0.65 9.27
C ASP A 39 1.15 -0.30 8.32
N ALA A 40 1.89 -1.18 7.65
CA ALA A 40 1.33 -2.10 6.65
C ALA A 40 0.21 -3.00 7.23
N TYR A 41 0.29 -3.35 8.51
CA TYR A 41 -0.72 -4.17 9.18
C TYR A 41 -2.07 -3.43 9.24
N LYS A 42 -2.08 -2.23 9.81
CA LYS A 42 -3.32 -1.45 9.93
C LYS A 42 -3.82 -0.94 8.58
N GLN A 43 -2.92 -0.62 7.65
CA GLN A 43 -3.30 -0.26 6.27
C GLN A 43 -4.02 -1.42 5.57
N TYR A 44 -3.54 -2.66 5.74
CA TYR A 44 -4.20 -3.83 5.17
C TYR A 44 -5.55 -4.10 5.82
N LEU A 45 -5.66 -4.01 7.15
CA LEU A 45 -6.95 -4.15 7.84
C LEU A 45 -7.99 -3.14 7.34
N ALA A 46 -7.58 -1.87 7.16
CA ALA A 46 -8.45 -0.84 6.59
C ALA A 46 -8.84 -1.15 5.14
N TYR A 47 -7.91 -1.65 4.33
CA TYR A 47 -8.19 -2.07 2.95
C TYR A 47 -9.18 -3.24 2.88
N TYR A 48 -8.97 -4.26 3.70
CA TYR A 48 -9.77 -5.48 3.73
C TYR A 48 -11.19 -5.23 4.25
N LYS A 49 -11.33 -4.44 5.31
CA LYS A 49 -12.63 -4.15 5.95
C LYS A 49 -13.34 -2.93 5.34
N GLY A 50 -12.60 -2.04 4.69
CA GLY A 50 -13.06 -0.70 4.35
C GLY A 50 -12.96 0.27 5.53
N TRP A 51 -12.99 1.58 5.26
CA TRP A 51 -12.77 2.60 6.29
C TRP A 51 -13.84 2.61 7.39
N GLY A 52 -15.11 2.39 7.05
CA GLY A 52 -16.21 2.42 8.01
C GLY A 52 -16.23 1.23 8.97
N ASP A 53 -15.90 0.03 8.47
CA ASP A 53 -15.91 -1.21 9.26
C ASP A 53 -14.55 -1.57 9.87
N TYR A 54 -13.51 -0.76 9.61
CA TYR A 54 -12.18 -0.95 10.21
C TYR A 54 -12.28 -1.10 11.74
N LYS A 55 -13.10 -0.30 12.43
CA LYS A 55 -13.26 -0.39 13.89
C LYS A 55 -13.65 -1.78 14.41
N ASN A 56 -14.26 -2.62 13.57
CA ASN A 56 -14.68 -3.98 13.91
C ASN A 56 -13.69 -5.05 13.46
N TYR A 57 -12.50 -4.69 12.96
CA TYR A 57 -11.53 -5.66 12.43
C TYR A 57 -11.15 -6.75 13.43
N SER A 58 -11.17 -6.44 14.73
CA SER A 58 -10.76 -7.36 15.80
C SER A 58 -11.62 -8.63 15.89
N LYS A 59 -12.86 -8.57 15.37
CA LYS A 59 -13.79 -9.70 15.33
C LYS A 59 -13.52 -10.63 14.14
N ASP A 60 -12.76 -10.18 13.15
CA ASP A 60 -12.46 -10.93 11.93
C ASP A 60 -11.08 -11.58 12.00
N LYS A 61 -11.05 -12.86 12.40
CA LYS A 61 -9.82 -13.64 12.51
C LYS A 61 -9.07 -13.74 11.17
N LYS A 62 -9.78 -13.81 10.04
CA LYS A 62 -9.15 -13.91 8.71
C LYS A 62 -8.44 -12.59 8.36
N ALA A 63 -9.09 -11.46 8.62
CA ALA A 63 -8.49 -10.15 8.41
C ALA A 63 -7.17 -10.00 9.21
N ILE A 64 -7.17 -10.42 10.48
CA ILE A 64 -5.99 -10.39 11.35
C ILE A 64 -4.86 -11.26 10.80
N ILE A 65 -5.17 -12.50 10.40
CA ILE A 65 -4.18 -13.44 9.85
C ILE A 65 -3.55 -12.85 8.58
N TYR A 66 -4.36 -12.37 7.64
CA TYR A 66 -3.85 -11.79 6.40
C TYR A 66 -3.06 -10.51 6.65
N ALA A 67 -3.51 -9.63 7.55
CA ALA A 67 -2.77 -8.43 7.92
C ALA A 67 -1.39 -8.76 8.50
N LYS A 68 -1.29 -9.85 9.29
CA LYS A 68 -0.01 -10.33 9.82
C LYS A 68 0.91 -10.80 8.67
N SER A 69 0.41 -11.62 7.76
CA SER A 69 1.18 -12.05 6.58
C SER A 69 1.67 -10.88 5.73
N VAL A 70 0.84 -9.85 5.54
CA VAL A 70 1.20 -8.64 4.80
C VAL A 70 2.26 -7.81 5.52
N LYS A 71 2.20 -7.69 6.85
CA LYS A 71 3.25 -7.05 7.65
C LYS A 71 4.58 -7.77 7.49
N ASP A 72 4.58 -9.10 7.53
CA ASP A 72 5.80 -9.90 7.40
C ASP A 72 6.41 -9.77 6.00
N MET A 73 5.57 -9.80 4.97
CA MET A 73 5.98 -9.55 3.58
C MET A 73 6.54 -8.13 3.39
N ALA A 74 5.89 -7.10 3.95
CA ALA A 74 6.39 -5.73 3.90
C ALA A 74 7.77 -5.59 4.58
N ASN A 75 7.97 -6.26 5.72
CA ASN A 75 9.26 -6.30 6.39
C ASN A 75 10.34 -7.00 5.54
N LYS A 76 9.99 -8.11 4.90
CA LYS A 76 10.90 -8.81 3.97
C LYS A 76 11.32 -7.90 2.82
N TYR A 77 10.37 -7.28 2.13
CA TYR A 77 10.68 -6.37 1.02
C TYR A 77 11.46 -5.13 1.47
N ARG A 78 11.19 -4.60 2.67
CA ARG A 78 11.97 -3.49 3.22
C ARG A 78 13.43 -3.88 3.44
N LYS A 79 13.69 -5.06 4.01
CA LYS A 79 15.05 -5.59 4.18
C LYS A 79 15.75 -5.77 2.83
N GLN A 80 15.07 -6.40 1.88
CA GLN A 80 15.60 -6.60 0.52
C GLN A 80 15.89 -5.26 -0.17
N LEU A 81 15.02 -4.27 -0.04
CA LEU A 81 15.25 -2.95 -0.62
C LEU A 81 16.49 -2.28 0.00
N ILE A 82 16.67 -2.34 1.32
CA ILE A 82 17.85 -1.77 1.98
C ILE A 82 19.14 -2.44 1.47
N LEU A 83 19.15 -3.77 1.37
CA LEU A 83 20.31 -4.54 0.93
C LEU A 83 20.61 -4.33 -0.56
N CYS A 84 19.59 -4.35 -1.40
CA CYS A 84 19.73 -4.29 -2.85
C CYS A 84 19.75 -2.86 -3.40
N LYS A 85 19.50 -1.82 -2.58
CA LYS A 85 19.40 -0.43 -3.05
C LYS A 85 20.60 -0.03 -3.90
N LYS A 86 21.81 -0.35 -3.44
CA LYS A 86 23.06 -0.06 -4.16
C LYS A 86 23.14 -0.71 -5.55
N ASN A 87 22.49 -1.86 -5.75
CA ASN A 87 22.45 -2.57 -7.03
C ASN A 87 21.32 -2.06 -7.95
N LEU A 88 20.33 -1.36 -7.37
CA LEU A 88 19.24 -0.70 -8.09
C LEU A 88 19.62 0.73 -8.50
N ASP A 89 20.53 1.37 -7.77
CA ASP A 89 21.18 2.64 -8.12
C ASP A 89 22.14 2.42 -9.32
N LYS A 90 21.57 2.07 -10.48
CA LYS A 90 22.28 2.23 -11.74
C LYS A 90 22.29 3.72 -12.02
N ASN A 91 23.45 4.36 -11.88
CA ASN A 91 23.83 5.54 -12.66
C ASN A 91 23.69 5.18 -14.14
N LYS A 92 22.45 5.17 -14.65
CA LYS A 92 22.19 5.24 -16.07
C LYS A 92 22.37 6.69 -16.41
N TYR A 93 23.58 7.03 -16.88
CA TYR A 93 23.79 8.15 -17.76
C TYR A 93 22.57 8.32 -18.67
N ILE A 94 21.81 9.39 -18.47
CA ILE A 94 20.97 9.97 -19.50
C ILE A 94 21.28 11.45 -19.48
N ILE A 95 22.26 11.79 -20.32
CA ILE A 95 22.41 13.09 -20.95
C ILE A 95 21.11 13.35 -21.71
N PHE A 96 20.42 14.44 -21.37
CA PHE A 96 19.69 15.32 -22.28
C PHE A 96 19.65 16.71 -21.65
#